data_AF-A0A1H7J993-F1
#
_entry.id   AF-A0A1H7J993-F1
#
_cell.length_a   1.000
_cell.length_b   1.000
_cell.length_c   1.000
_cell.angle_alpha   90.00
_cell.angle_beta   90.00
_cell.angle_gamma   90.00
#
_symmetry.space_group_name_H-M   'P 1'
#
loop_
_entity.id
_entity.type
_entity.pdbx_description
1 polymer ?
#
loop_
_entity_poly.entity_id
_entity_poly.type
_entity_poly.pdbx_seq_one_letter_code
_entity_poly.pdbx_strand_id
1 'polypeptide(L)'
;MGKYYVYGMGRIGIRVYLGIKDSGSKVIAFVDSDSKKHGKYFDGVKCISLEEFLRTKEDEDVLIIAIQDETVTHKFEDTGVNAVYYKKIQTSLDSKKIPMKDIEEINRMYMYFCKGADCINEYIAGK
;
A
#
# COMPACT_ATOMS: atom_id res chain seq x y z
N MET A 1 14.54 -1.07 13.48
CA MET A 1 13.49 -1.91 12.86
C MET A 1 13.04 -1.16 11.62
N GLY A 2 13.21 -1.72 10.42
CA GLY A 2 12.95 -0.98 9.17
C GLY A 2 11.49 -0.56 9.04
N LYS A 3 11.26 0.67 8.56
CA LYS A 3 9.93 1.21 8.28
C LYS A 3 9.54 0.83 6.84
N TYR A 4 8.35 0.26 6.66
CA TYR A 4 7.86 -0.10 5.33
C TYR A 4 6.86 0.93 4.81
N TYR A 5 6.98 1.27 3.54
CA TYR A 5 6.04 2.10 2.79
C TYR A 5 5.56 1.29 1.60
N VAL A 6 4.32 1.52 1.15
CA VAL A 6 3.76 0.81 -0.01
C VAL A 6 3.40 1.81 -1.09
N TYR A 7 4.08 1.73 -2.24
CA TYR A 7 3.77 2.56 -3.39
C TYR A 7 2.59 1.97 -4.19
N GLY A 8 1.50 2.72 -4.25
CA GLY A 8 0.21 2.41 -4.84
C GLY A 8 -0.82 2.01 -3.78
N MET A 9 -1.79 2.87 -3.46
CA MET A 9 -2.94 2.51 -2.63
C MET A 9 -4.09 2.01 -3.54
N GLY A 10 -3.85 0.87 -4.16
CA GLY A 10 -4.84 0.16 -4.99
C GLY A 10 -4.93 -1.31 -4.59
N ARG A 11 -5.63 -2.13 -5.38
CA ARG A 11 -5.83 -3.57 -5.05
C ARG A 11 -4.53 -4.31 -4.74
N ILE A 12 -3.47 -4.07 -5.52
CA ILE A 12 -2.17 -4.72 -5.33
C ILE A 12 -1.47 -4.20 -4.07
N GLY A 13 -1.39 -2.88 -3.89
CA GLY A 13 -0.77 -2.33 -2.68
C GLY A 13 -1.49 -2.69 -1.39
N ILE A 14 -2.82 -2.78 -1.40
CA ILE A 14 -3.58 -3.28 -0.24
C ILE A 14 -3.21 -4.74 0.05
N ARG A 15 -3.07 -5.61 -0.96
CA ARG A 15 -2.62 -7.00 -0.76
C ARG A 15 -1.21 -7.06 -0.18
N VAL A 16 -0.31 -6.23 -0.68
CA VAL A 16 1.07 -6.11 -0.15
C VAL A 16 1.05 -5.66 1.30
N TYR A 17 0.29 -4.62 1.63
CA TYR A 17 0.10 -4.12 2.99
C TYR A 17 -0.34 -5.24 3.95
N LEU A 18 -1.36 -6.02 3.56
CA LEU A 18 -1.86 -7.10 4.40
C LEU A 18 -0.82 -8.22 4.59
N GLY A 19 -0.07 -8.58 3.55
CA GLY A 19 1.02 -9.55 3.68
C GLY A 19 2.14 -9.08 4.63
N ILE A 20 2.47 -7.79 4.61
CA ILE A 20 3.43 -7.18 5.55
C ILE A 20 2.86 -7.20 6.97
N LYS A 21 1.60 -6.80 7.14
CA LYS A 21 0.92 -6.79 8.44
C LYS A 21 0.86 -8.18 9.07
N ASP A 22 0.51 -9.20 8.28
CA ASP A 22 0.45 -10.60 8.70
C ASP A 22 1.84 -11.14 9.12
N SER A 23 2.92 -10.60 8.55
CA SER A 23 4.28 -10.91 9.00
C SER A 23 4.67 -10.30 10.35
N GLY A 24 3.81 -9.48 10.96
CA GLY A 24 4.09 -8.71 12.18
C GLY A 24 4.85 -7.41 11.95
N SER A 25 5.19 -7.09 10.69
CA SER A 25 5.85 -5.84 10.31
C SER A 25 4.85 -4.69 10.15
N LYS A 26 5.33 -3.46 10.34
CA LYS A 26 4.50 -2.25 10.28
C LYS A 26 4.70 -1.49 8.97
N VAL A 27 3.59 -1.16 8.29
CA VAL A 27 3.57 -0.18 7.21
C VAL A 27 3.27 1.21 7.79
N ILE A 28 4.10 2.19 7.46
CA ILE A 28 3.99 3.56 7.96
C ILE A 28 3.00 4.38 7.14
N ALA A 29 3.09 4.30 5.81
CA ALA A 29 2.20 4.99 4.91
C ALA A 29 2.08 4.27 3.56
N PHE A 30 0.96 4.51 2.87
CA PHE A 30 0.88 4.32 1.43
C PHE A 30 1.44 5.55 0.73
N VAL A 31 2.06 5.36 -0.43
CA VAL A 31 2.54 6.43 -1.31
C VAL A 31 1.83 6.27 -2.65
N ASP A 32 1.10 7.26 -3.16
CA ASP A 32 0.39 7.12 -4.44
C ASP A 32 0.56 8.39 -5.28
N SER A 33 0.54 8.27 -6.60
CA SER A 33 0.58 9.42 -7.50
C SER A 33 -0.81 10.05 -7.72
N ASP A 34 -1.89 9.33 -7.41
CA ASP A 34 -3.26 9.83 -7.49
C ASP A 34 -3.56 10.78 -6.32
N SER A 35 -3.62 12.07 -6.60
CA SER A 35 -3.89 13.10 -5.60
C SER A 35 -5.26 12.96 -4.92
N LYS A 36 -6.23 12.27 -5.55
CA LYS A 36 -7.54 12.00 -4.93
C LYS A 36 -7.45 11.02 -3.76
N LYS A 37 -6.31 10.36 -3.58
CA LYS A 37 -6.05 9.41 -2.49
C LYS A 37 -5.25 10.02 -1.36
N HIS A 38 -4.51 11.10 -1.60
CA HIS A 38 -3.70 11.75 -0.59
C HIS A 38 -4.57 12.19 0.59
N GLY A 39 -4.09 11.93 1.81
CA GLY A 39 -4.82 12.21 3.03
C GLY A 39 -5.91 11.19 3.40
N LYS A 40 -6.24 10.22 2.53
CA LYS A 40 -7.13 9.12 2.90
C LYS A 40 -6.38 8.05 3.70
N TYR A 41 -7.12 7.26 4.46
CA TYR A 41 -6.58 6.24 5.36
C TYR A 41 -7.16 4.86 5.04
N PHE A 42 -6.29 3.87 4.91
CA PHE A 42 -6.67 2.46 4.86
C PHE A 42 -6.15 1.78 6.12
N ASP A 43 -7.04 1.21 6.94
CA ASP A 43 -6.67 0.50 8.17
C ASP A 43 -5.74 1.31 9.10
N GLY A 44 -6.07 2.60 9.27
CA GLY A 44 -5.28 3.55 10.06
C GLY A 44 -3.98 4.04 9.40
N VAL A 45 -3.63 3.54 8.22
CA VAL A 45 -2.43 3.94 7.46
C VAL A 45 -2.77 5.00 6.43
N LYS A 46 -2.11 6.17 6.54
CA LYS A 46 -2.34 7.32 5.65
C LYS A 46 -1.74 7.08 4.27
N CYS A 47 -2.39 7.61 3.23
CA CYS A 47 -1.80 7.78 1.90
C CYS A 47 -1.18 9.17 1.76
N ILE A 48 0.09 9.22 1.39
CA ILE A 48 0.86 10.45 1.15
C ILE A 48 1.29 10.54 -0.32
N SER A 49 1.78 11.71 -0.73
CA SER A 49 2.37 11.89 -2.05
C SER A 49 3.81 11.34 -2.10
N LEU A 50 4.33 11.13 -3.32
CA LEU A 50 5.72 10.72 -3.49
C LEU A 50 6.69 11.80 -2.98
N GLU A 51 6.40 13.07 -3.22
CA GLU A 51 7.20 14.20 -2.76
C GLU A 51 7.24 14.27 -1.23
N GLU A 52 6.11 14.02 -0.56
CA GLU A 52 6.06 13.96 0.91
C GLU A 52 6.96 12.83 1.43
N PHE A 53 6.88 11.64 0.83
CA PHE A 53 7.75 10.51 1.19
C PHE A 53 9.23 10.84 1.00
N LEU A 54 9.63 11.36 -0.17
CA LEU A 54 11.02 11.68 -0.46
C LEU A 54 11.62 12.73 0.49
N ARG A 55 10.79 13.64 1.00
CA ARG A 55 11.22 14.65 1.98
C ARG A 55 11.41 14.08 3.39
N THR A 56 10.66 13.03 3.75
CA THR A 56 10.64 12.50 5.12
C THR A 56 11.32 11.15 5.27
N LYS A 57 11.75 10.51 4.17
CA LYS A 57 12.37 9.19 4.19
C LYS A 57 13.67 9.21 4.99
N GLU A 58 13.93 8.12 5.69
CA GLU A 58 15.23 7.78 6.27
C GLU A 58 15.93 6.72 5.40
N ASP A 59 17.23 6.53 5.56
CA ASP A 59 18.00 5.59 4.72
C ASP A 59 17.60 4.12 4.94
N GLU A 60 17.08 3.78 6.11
CA GLU A 60 16.57 2.43 6.40
C GLU A 60 15.11 2.19 5.95
N ASP A 61 14.44 3.21 5.38
CA ASP A 61 13.07 3.11 4.91
C ASP A 61 12.99 2.28 3.62
N VAL A 62 12.08 1.31 3.60
CA VAL A 62 11.87 0.43 2.44
C VAL A 62 10.56 0.80 1.75
N LEU A 63 10.64 1.18 0.47
CA LEU A 63 9.47 1.43 -0.37
C LEU A 63 9.14 0.19 -1.19
N ILE A 64 7.99 -0.44 -0.95
CA ILE A 64 7.53 -1.59 -1.72
C ILE A 64 6.65 -1.13 -2.87
N ILE A 65 7.13 -1.35 -4.09
CA ILE A 65 6.46 -0.91 -5.31
C ILE A 65 5.42 -1.93 -5.73
N ALA A 66 4.14 -1.58 -5.54
CA ALA A 66 2.98 -2.45 -5.69
C ALA A 66 2.11 -2.07 -6.91
N ILE A 67 2.77 -1.91 -8.06
CA ILE A 67 2.17 -1.58 -9.35
C ILE A 67 2.60 -2.60 -10.40
N GLN A 68 1.71 -2.90 -11.36
CA GLN A 68 1.99 -3.84 -12.45
C GLN A 68 2.95 -3.29 -13.49
N ASP A 69 3.01 -1.96 -13.60
CA ASP A 69 3.79 -1.26 -14.61
C ASP A 69 5.26 -1.18 -14.21
N GLU A 70 6.08 -1.95 -14.91
CA GLU A 70 7.53 -1.99 -14.71
C GLU A 70 8.23 -0.74 -15.23
N THR A 71 7.58 0.12 -16.02
CA THR A 71 8.22 1.37 -16.51
C THR A 71 8.39 2.42 -15.41
N VAL A 72 7.68 2.27 -14.30
CA VAL A 72 7.79 3.14 -13.13
C VAL A 72 9.09 2.83 -12.35
N THR A 73 9.82 1.78 -12.72
CA THR A 73 11.02 1.37 -11.98
C THR A 73 12.12 2.42 -11.97
N HIS A 74 12.38 3.01 -13.13
CA HIS A 74 13.38 4.04 -13.34
C HIS A 74 13.13 5.30 -12.51
N LYS A 75 11.88 5.54 -12.07
CA LYS A 75 11.54 6.73 -11.27
C LYS A 75 12.19 6.72 -9.89
N PHE A 76 12.68 5.58 -9.42
CA PHE A 76 13.25 5.44 -8.08
C PHE A 76 14.76 5.17 -8.08
N GLU A 77 15.35 4.82 -9.21
CA GLU A 77 16.78 4.47 -9.33
C GLU A 77 17.68 5.63 -8.87
N ASP A 78 17.32 6.87 -9.23
CA ASP A 78 18.10 8.07 -8.90
C ASP A 78 17.64 8.79 -7.61
N THR A 79 16.67 8.23 -6.88
CA THR A 79 16.06 8.90 -5.71
C THR A 79 16.73 8.56 -4.38
N GLY A 80 17.72 7.66 -4.39
CA GLY A 80 18.32 7.12 -3.16
C GLY A 80 17.30 6.41 -2.26
N VAL A 81 16.22 5.88 -2.85
CA VAL A 81 15.18 5.13 -2.14
C VAL A 81 15.54 3.65 -2.18
N ASN A 82 15.46 2.97 -1.05
CA ASN A 82 15.56 1.52 -0.99
C ASN A 82 14.23 0.90 -1.47
N ALA A 83 14.09 0.76 -2.79
CA ALA A 83 12.87 0.31 -3.44
C ALA A 83 12.89 -1.18 -3.76
N VAL A 84 11.81 -1.89 -3.38
CA VAL A 84 11.63 -3.33 -3.63
C VAL A 84 10.34 -3.57 -4.40
N TYR A 85 10.40 -4.28 -5.53
CA TYR A 85 9.20 -4.57 -6.33
C TYR A 85 8.43 -5.74 -5.76
N TYR A 86 7.10 -5.60 -5.69
CA TYR A 86 6.24 -6.65 -5.17
C TYR A 86 6.44 -7.98 -5.91
N LYS A 87 6.66 -7.97 -7.24
CA LYS A 87 6.92 -9.19 -8.04
C LYS A 87 8.15 -9.96 -7.56
N LYS A 88 9.19 -9.29 -7.07
CA LYS A 88 10.41 -9.94 -6.56
C LYS A 88 10.20 -10.61 -5.20
N ILE A 89 9.21 -10.15 -4.43
CA ILE A 89 8.83 -10.70 -3.12
C ILE A 89 7.54 -11.52 -3.16
N GLN A 90 6.87 -11.57 -4.32
CA GLN A 90 5.55 -12.18 -4.49
C GLN A 90 5.59 -13.67 -4.12
N THR A 91 6.62 -14.39 -4.54
CA THR A 91 6.83 -15.80 -4.21
C THR A 91 6.95 -16.03 -2.69
N SER A 92 7.51 -15.07 -1.96
CA SER A 92 7.65 -15.12 -0.49
C SER A 92 6.37 -14.69 0.24
N LEU A 93 5.50 -13.90 -0.41
CA LEU A 93 4.19 -13.51 0.14
C LEU A 93 3.12 -14.57 -0.15
N ASP A 94 3.13 -15.15 -1.36
CA ASP A 94 2.16 -16.15 -1.80
C ASP A 94 2.31 -17.48 -1.02
N SER A 95 3.53 -17.80 -0.57
CA SER A 95 3.77 -18.96 0.32
C SER A 95 3.14 -18.79 1.70
N LYS A 96 2.82 -17.56 2.11
CA LYS A 96 2.09 -17.28 3.37
C LYS A 96 0.56 -17.39 3.23
N LYS A 97 0.02 -17.70 2.04
CA LYS A 97 -1.42 -17.87 1.73
C LYS A 97 -2.32 -16.89 2.49
N ILE A 98 -2.49 -15.68 1.96
CA ILE A 98 -3.55 -14.77 2.45
C ILE A 98 -4.92 -15.46 2.27
N PRO A 99 -5.70 -15.67 3.34
CA PRO A 99 -7.02 -16.32 3.26
C PRO A 99 -7.99 -15.70 2.24
N MET A 100 -8.81 -16.52 1.58
CA MET A 100 -9.78 -16.09 0.56
C MET A 100 -10.76 -15.01 1.06
N LYS A 101 -11.17 -15.10 2.33
CA LYS A 101 -12.04 -14.12 3.00
C LYS A 101 -11.45 -12.70 2.99
N ASP A 102 -10.12 -12.59 3.14
CA ASP A 102 -9.43 -11.31 3.19
C ASP A 102 -9.39 -10.71 1.77
N ILE A 103 -9.31 -11.54 0.72
CA ILE A 103 -9.35 -11.07 -0.68
C ILE A 103 -10.71 -10.45 -1.04
N GLU A 104 -11.81 -11.03 -0.60
CA GLU A 104 -13.14 -10.44 -0.82
C GLU A 104 -13.31 -9.13 -0.04
N GLU A 105 -12.80 -9.08 1.19
CA GLU A 105 -12.79 -7.86 2.00
C GLU A 105 -11.94 -6.76 1.34
N ILE A 106 -10.75 -7.09 0.83
CA ILE A 106 -9.92 -6.18 0.02
C ILE A 106 -10.68 -5.66 -1.19
N ASN A 107 -11.38 -6.52 -1.92
CA ASN A 107 -12.15 -6.11 -3.10
C ASN A 107 -13.31 -5.20 -2.70
N ARG A 108 -14.04 -5.51 -1.62
CA ARG A 108 -15.10 -4.66 -1.07
C ARG A 108 -14.52 -3.30 -0.66
N MET A 109 -13.48 -3.26 0.16
CA MET A 109 -12.80 -2.04 0.62
C MET A 109 -12.25 -1.19 -0.53
N TYR A 110 -11.64 -1.81 -1.53
CA TYR A 110 -11.17 -1.10 -2.72
C TYR A 110 -12.33 -0.48 -3.50
N MET A 111 -13.44 -1.20 -3.67
CA MET A 111 -14.63 -0.66 -4.31
C MET A 111 -15.22 0.52 -3.52
N TYR A 112 -15.21 0.47 -2.19
CA TYR A 112 -15.60 1.60 -1.34
C TYR A 112 -14.68 2.81 -1.53
N PHE A 113 -13.36 2.59 -1.58
CA PHE A 113 -12.36 3.64 -1.78
C PHE A 113 -12.48 4.36 -3.13
N CYS A 114 -12.88 3.63 -4.17
CA CYS A 114 -13.07 4.16 -5.52
C CYS A 114 -14.42 4.85 -5.73
N LYS A 115 -15.45 4.59 -4.90
CA LYS A 115 -16.82 5.11 -5.10
C LYS A 115 -17.14 6.42 -4.36
N GLY A 116 -16.28 6.93 -3.47
CA GLY A 116 -16.47 8.23 -2.82
C GLY A 116 -17.16 8.17 -1.46
N ALA A 117 -17.24 9.33 -0.78
CA ALA A 117 -17.51 9.48 0.66
C ALA A 117 -18.89 8.97 1.16
N ASP A 118 -19.86 8.78 0.26
CA ASP A 118 -21.24 8.41 0.64
C ASP A 118 -21.38 6.98 1.19
N CYS A 119 -20.37 6.11 1.00
CA CYS A 119 -20.40 4.74 1.51
C CYS A 119 -19.87 4.58 2.96
N ILE A 120 -19.42 5.66 3.61
CA ILE A 120 -18.82 5.60 4.96
C ILE A 120 -19.88 5.23 6.02
N ASN A 121 -21.12 5.71 5.87
CA ASN A 121 -22.15 5.57 6.89
C ASN A 121 -22.72 4.15 7.01
N GLU A 122 -22.71 3.34 5.94
CA GLU A 122 -23.28 1.99 5.97
C GLU A 122 -22.35 0.96 6.65
N TYR A 123 -21.03 1.13 6.60
CA TYR A 123 -20.10 0.18 7.24
C TYR A 123 -20.00 0.39 8.76
N ILE A 124 -20.06 1.64 9.23
CA ILE A 124 -20.04 1.94 10.68
C ILE A 124 -21.37 1.50 11.33
N ALA A 125 -22.50 1.61 10.61
CA ALA A 125 -23.82 1.26 11.13
C ALA A 125 -24.10 -0.26 11.18
N GLY A 126 -23.23 -1.10 10.59
CA GLY A 126 -23.42 -2.55 10.50
C GLY A 126 -22.55 -3.39 11.46
N LYS A 127 -21.85 -2.76 12.41
CA LYS A 127 -21.15 -3.45 13.51
C LYS A 127 -21.82 -3.18 14.85
#